data_AF-A0A2V8RFY6-F1
#
_entry.id   AF-A0A2V8RFY6-F1
#
_cell.length_a   1.000
_cell.length_b   1.000
_cell.length_c   1.000
_cell.angle_alpha   90.00
_cell.angle_beta   90.00
_cell.angle_gamma   90.00
#
_symmetry.space_group_name_H-M   'P 1'
#
loop_
_entity.id
_entity.type
_entity.pdbx_description
1 polymer ?
#
loop_
_entity_poly.entity_id
_entity_poly.type
_entity_poly.pdbx_seq_one_letter_code
_entity_poly.pdbx_strand_id
1 'polypeptide(L)'
;MEDLKQVVFLLIGIIVAFTVVMTMVAYTVLAERRVLGFIQGRLGPNRVGYGGFLQPFADLLKFILKEDIVPDKSTRFVYFLAPVIATTAALMTIVVYPFGPEIHLPVLGTIHLVIARFDVALLYVLGVTSVGVYGIALAGWSSNNKYSLMGGLRSSAQMISY
;
A
#
# COMPACT_ATOMS: atom_id res chain seq x y z
N MET A 1 -19.00 24.87 -14.59
CA MET A 1 -18.09 24.15 -15.52
C MET A 1 -16.67 24.08 -14.97
N GLU A 2 -16.20 25.08 -14.22
CA GLU A 2 -14.88 25.08 -13.58
C GLU A 2 -14.76 24.02 -12.47
N ASP A 3 -15.80 23.83 -11.66
CA ASP A 3 -15.81 22.79 -10.62
C ASP A 3 -15.68 21.37 -11.20
N LEU A 4 -16.35 21.11 -12.33
CA LEU A 4 -16.26 19.80 -12.99
C LEU A 4 -14.85 19.54 -13.52
N LYS A 5 -14.17 20.57 -14.06
CA LYS A 5 -12.78 20.46 -14.52
C LYS A 5 -11.83 20.18 -13.36
N GLN A 6 -12.03 20.84 -12.22
CA GLN A 6 -11.24 20.60 -11.00
C GLN A 6 -11.43 19.18 -10.46
N VAL A 7 -12.68 18.69 -10.39
CA VAL A 7 -12.98 17.33 -9.93
C VAL A 7 -12.34 16.28 -10.86
N VAL A 8 -12.46 16.47 -12.17
CA VAL A 8 -11.84 15.57 -13.16
C VAL A 8 -10.31 15.57 -13.01
N PHE A 9 -9.70 16.75 -12.81
CA PHE A 9 -8.27 16.87 -12.62
C PHE A 9 -7.79 16.13 -11.35
N LEU A 10 -8.50 16.29 -10.24
CA LEU A 10 -8.21 15.56 -8.99
C LEU A 10 -8.34 14.05 -9.17
N LEU A 11 -9.38 13.57 -9.86
CA LEU A 11 -9.55 12.14 -10.14
C LEU A 11 -8.40 11.58 -10.97
N ILE A 12 -7.97 12.29 -12.00
CA ILE A 12 -6.80 11.91 -12.80
C ILE A 12 -5.54 11.87 -11.92
N GLY A 13 -5.32 12.89 -11.08
CA GLY A 13 -4.20 12.94 -10.14
C GLY A 13 -4.17 11.75 -9.19
N ILE A 14 -5.33 11.38 -8.61
CA ILE A 14 -5.47 10.22 -7.72
C ILE A 14 -5.15 8.92 -8.47
N ILE A 15 -5.68 8.73 -9.68
CA ILE A 15 -5.43 7.52 -10.47
C ILE A 15 -3.93 7.41 -10.80
N VAL A 16 -3.31 8.50 -11.26
CA VAL A 16 -1.87 8.52 -11.56
C VAL A 16 -1.06 8.20 -10.31
N ALA A 17 -1.31 8.89 -9.19
CA ALA A 17 -0.61 8.65 -7.93
C ALA A 17 -0.75 7.19 -7.47
N PHE A 18 -1.97 6.65 -7.52
CA PHE A 18 -2.24 5.25 -7.18
C PHE A 18 -1.45 4.29 -8.07
N THR A 19 -1.49 4.47 -9.39
CA THR A 19 -0.76 3.58 -10.33
C THR A 19 0.76 3.65 -10.15
N VAL A 20 1.32 4.83 -9.92
CA VAL A 20 2.76 5.02 -9.70
C VAL A 20 3.19 4.36 -8.40
N VAL A 21 2.44 4.59 -7.31
CA VAL A 21 2.77 3.99 -6.00
C VAL A 21 2.65 2.47 -6.04
N MET A 22 1.59 1.92 -6.63
CA MET A 22 1.44 0.46 -6.77
C MET A 22 2.56 -0.16 -7.61
N THR A 23 2.98 0.53 -8.68
CA THR A 23 4.11 0.11 -9.50
C THR A 23 5.41 0.17 -8.70
N MET A 24 5.65 1.23 -7.93
CA MET A 24 6.80 1.33 -7.03
C MET A 24 6.84 0.18 -6.02
N VAL A 25 5.72 -0.12 -5.35
CA VAL A 25 5.61 -1.24 -4.39
C VAL A 25 5.99 -2.57 -5.04
N ALA A 26 5.53 -2.82 -6.27
CA ALA A 26 5.85 -4.05 -6.98
C ALA A 26 7.36 -4.18 -7.29
N TYR A 27 8.01 -3.08 -7.68
CA TYR A 27 9.45 -3.10 -8.00
C TYR A 27 10.36 -2.98 -6.78
N THR A 28 9.94 -2.38 -5.67
CA THR A 28 10.72 -2.40 -4.42
C THR A 28 10.88 -3.81 -3.89
N VAL A 29 9.89 -4.68 -4.05
CA VAL A 29 10.02 -6.13 -3.71
C VAL A 29 11.10 -6.80 -4.57
N LEU A 30 11.16 -6.49 -5.88
CA LEU A 30 12.22 -7.01 -6.75
C LEU A 30 13.59 -6.46 -6.35
N ALA A 31 13.67 -5.17 -6.04
CA ALA A 31 14.89 -4.51 -5.58
C ALA A 31 15.40 -5.13 -4.27
N GLU A 32 14.52 -5.32 -3.29
CA GLU A 32 14.82 -5.97 -2.02
C GLU A 32 15.40 -7.38 -2.23
N ARG A 33 14.78 -8.20 -3.09
CA ARG A 33 15.29 -9.54 -3.43
C ARG A 33 16.70 -9.50 -4.03
N ARG A 34 17.00 -8.50 -4.88
CA ARG A 34 18.34 -8.34 -5.46
C ARG A 34 19.36 -7.85 -4.44
N VAL A 35 19.02 -6.86 -3.62
CA VAL A 35 19.89 -6.32 -2.58
C VAL A 35 20.24 -7.39 -1.54
N LEU A 36 19.24 -8.13 -1.05
CA LEU A 36 19.45 -9.24 -0.11
C LEU A 36 20.30 -10.36 -0.74
N GLY A 37 20.09 -10.68 -2.02
CA GLY A 37 20.94 -11.63 -2.73
C GLY A 37 22.39 -11.17 -2.77
N PHE A 38 22.61 -9.92 -3.16
CA PHE A 38 23.95 -9.32 -3.24
C PHE A 38 24.68 -9.34 -1.89
N ILE A 39 24.01 -8.94 -0.80
CA ILE A 39 24.57 -8.97 0.56
C ILE A 39 24.96 -10.40 0.97
N GLN A 40 24.17 -11.39 0.56
CA GLN A 40 24.40 -12.80 0.88
C GLN A 40 25.41 -13.47 -0.07
N GLY A 41 26.03 -12.73 -0.99
CA GLY A 41 26.98 -13.30 -1.98
C GLY A 41 26.32 -14.23 -2.99
N ARG A 42 24.99 -14.14 -3.19
CA ARG A 42 24.24 -14.93 -4.17
C ARG A 42 23.60 -14.04 -5.23
N LEU A 43 23.33 -14.62 -6.39
CA LEU A 43 22.63 -13.89 -7.45
C LEU A 43 21.15 -13.71 -7.09
N GLY A 44 20.63 -12.50 -7.33
CA GLY A 44 19.21 -12.19 -7.23
C GLY A 44 18.37 -12.83 -8.37
N PRO A 45 17.06 -12.52 -8.45
CA PRO A 45 16.20 -13.04 -9.50
C PRO A 45 16.70 -12.65 -10.90
N ASN A 46 17.05 -13.65 -11.73
CA ASN A 46 17.64 -13.44 -13.06
C ASN A 46 16.88 -14.13 -14.22
N ARG A 47 15.78 -14.84 -13.94
CA ARG A 47 15.13 -15.72 -14.96
C ARG A 47 13.90 -15.14 -15.64
N VAL A 48 13.07 -14.38 -14.92
CA VAL A 48 11.77 -13.93 -15.45
C VAL A 48 11.94 -12.60 -16.20
N GLY A 49 12.11 -12.68 -17.52
CA GLY A 49 12.42 -11.53 -18.38
C GLY A 49 13.88 -11.07 -18.30
N TYR A 50 14.22 -9.96 -18.96
CA TYR A 50 15.58 -9.41 -18.94
C TYR A 50 15.98 -9.03 -17.51
N GLY A 51 16.96 -9.75 -16.95
CA GLY A 51 17.44 -9.57 -15.59
C GLY A 51 16.40 -9.85 -14.48
N GLY A 52 15.25 -10.47 -14.74
CA GLY A 52 14.21 -10.68 -13.72
C GLY A 52 13.19 -9.54 -13.58
N PHE A 53 13.17 -8.56 -14.50
CA PHE A 53 12.25 -7.41 -14.44
C PHE A 53 10.76 -7.79 -14.46
N LEU A 54 10.41 -8.90 -15.12
CA LEU A 54 9.02 -9.36 -15.23
C LEU A 54 8.56 -10.18 -14.01
N GLN A 55 9.40 -10.32 -12.98
CA GLN A 55 9.07 -11.08 -11.78
C GLN A 55 7.83 -10.54 -11.03
N PRO A 56 7.64 -9.22 -10.82
CA PRO A 56 6.45 -8.73 -10.12
C PRO A 56 5.15 -9.04 -10.88
N PHE A 57 5.18 -9.06 -12.22
CA PHE A 57 4.04 -9.46 -13.04
C PHE A 57 3.70 -10.95 -12.88
N ALA A 58 4.71 -11.82 -12.81
CA ALA A 58 4.50 -13.23 -12.54
C ALA A 58 3.93 -13.48 -11.13
N ASP A 59 4.41 -12.72 -10.14
CA ASP A 59 3.89 -12.76 -8.76
C ASP A 59 2.43 -12.28 -8.70
N LEU A 60 2.06 -11.23 -9.46
CA LEU A 60 0.68 -10.76 -9.59
C LEU A 60 -0.23 -11.84 -10.21
N LEU A 61 0.17 -12.43 -11.33
CA LEU A 61 -0.61 -13.47 -12.00
C LEU A 61 -0.82 -14.68 -11.07
N LYS A 62 0.22 -15.04 -10.30
CA LYS A 62 0.12 -16.08 -9.28
C LYS A 62 -0.94 -15.74 -8.23
N PHE A 63 -1.01 -14.50 -7.74
CA PHE A 63 -2.03 -14.13 -6.75
C PHE A 63 -3.46 -14.19 -7.31
N ILE A 64 -3.68 -13.80 -8.57
CA ILE A 64 -5.01 -13.85 -9.20
C ILE A 64 -5.50 -15.29 -9.39
N LEU A 65 -4.58 -16.18 -9.78
CA LEU A 65 -4.90 -17.60 -10.00
C LEU A 65 -4.94 -18.42 -8.70
N LYS A 66 -4.47 -17.84 -7.59
CA LYS A 66 -4.41 -18.55 -6.32
C LYS A 66 -5.80 -18.65 -5.72
N GLU A 67 -6.13 -19.84 -5.23
CA GLU A 67 -7.36 -20.05 -4.47
C GLU A 67 -7.37 -19.23 -3.18
N ASP A 68 -8.46 -18.48 -2.98
CA ASP A 68 -8.76 -17.74 -1.76
C ASP A 68 -9.38 -18.67 -0.72
N ILE A 69 -8.55 -19.15 0.21
CA ILE A 69 -8.98 -20.05 1.29
C ILE A 69 -9.39 -19.22 2.51
N VAL A 70 -10.64 -19.41 2.95
CA VAL A 70 -11.15 -18.84 4.22
C VAL A 70 -11.24 -19.96 5.25
N PRO A 71 -10.62 -19.84 6.43
CA PRO A 71 -10.74 -20.86 7.46
C PRO A 71 -12.18 -21.02 7.97
N ASP A 72 -12.68 -22.24 8.10
CA ASP A 72 -14.08 -22.52 8.50
C ASP A 72 -14.46 -21.94 9.86
N LYS A 73 -13.50 -21.88 10.79
CA LYS A 73 -13.71 -21.37 12.15
C LYS A 73 -13.51 -19.86 12.26
N SER A 74 -13.13 -19.18 11.18
CA SER A 74 -12.85 -17.75 11.20
C SER A 74 -14.11 -16.89 11.20
N THR A 75 -14.01 -15.68 11.75
CA THR A 75 -15.08 -14.69 11.65
C THR A 75 -15.03 -14.05 10.27
N ARG A 76 -15.75 -14.64 9.30
CA ARG A 76 -15.66 -14.31 7.86
C ARG A 76 -15.70 -12.82 7.56
N PHE A 77 -16.64 -12.07 8.15
CA PHE A 77 -16.75 -10.62 7.92
C PHE A 77 -15.49 -9.86 8.31
N VAL A 78 -14.98 -10.08 9.53
CA VAL A 78 -13.80 -9.38 10.05
C VAL A 78 -12.52 -9.86 9.35
N TYR A 79 -12.47 -11.14 8.96
CA TYR A 79 -11.35 -11.73 8.24
C TYR A 79 -11.11 -11.04 6.89
N PHE A 80 -12.17 -10.70 6.15
CA PHE A 80 -12.06 -9.94 4.90
C PHE A 80 -11.86 -8.43 5.15
N LEU A 81 -12.49 -7.88 6.18
CA LEU A 81 -12.40 -6.45 6.47
C LEU A 81 -11.00 -6.04 6.96
N ALA A 82 -10.31 -6.91 7.70
CA ALA A 82 -9.03 -6.59 8.32
C ALA A 82 -7.92 -6.22 7.30
N PRO A 83 -7.68 -6.99 6.22
CA PRO A 83 -6.78 -6.59 5.14
C PRO A 83 -7.20 -5.29 4.44
N VAL A 84 -8.51 -5.05 4.28
CA VAL A 84 -9.03 -3.81 3.68
C VAL A 84 -8.68 -2.61 4.55
N ILE A 85 -8.91 -2.69 5.87
CA ILE A 85 -8.56 -1.60 6.80
C ILE A 85 -7.07 -1.28 6.72
N ALA A 86 -6.20 -2.30 6.76
CA ALA A 86 -4.75 -2.09 6.74
C ALA A 86 -4.28 -1.46 5.42
N THR A 87 -4.78 -1.95 4.28
CA THR A 87 -4.41 -1.44 2.95
C THR A 87 -4.98 -0.04 2.71
N THR A 88 -6.23 0.22 3.08
CA THR A 88 -6.84 1.55 2.98
C THR A 88 -6.08 2.55 3.85
N ALA A 89 -5.75 2.21 5.09
CA ALA A 89 -4.98 3.09 5.96
C ALA A 89 -3.62 3.45 5.34
N ALA A 90 -2.90 2.48 4.78
CA ALA A 90 -1.63 2.74 4.11
C ALA A 90 -1.80 3.69 2.90
N LEU A 91 -2.80 3.44 2.04
CA LEU A 91 -3.04 4.26 0.84
C LEU A 91 -3.53 5.68 1.16
N MET A 92 -4.29 5.85 2.24
CA MET A 92 -4.83 7.16 2.64
C MET A 92 -3.76 8.17 3.04
N THR A 93 -2.54 7.71 3.40
CA THR A 93 -1.39 8.59 3.67
C THR A 93 -0.89 9.32 2.43
N ILE A 94 -1.10 8.75 1.24
CA ILE A 94 -0.63 9.30 -0.05
C ILE A 94 -1.30 10.64 -0.36
N VAL A 95 -2.54 10.83 0.12
CA VAL A 95 -3.36 12.03 -0.14
C VAL A 95 -2.65 13.32 0.28
N VAL A 96 -1.85 13.25 1.34
CA VAL A 96 -1.21 14.42 1.96
C VAL A 96 0.22 14.62 1.46
N TYR A 97 0.81 13.61 0.83
CA TYR A 97 2.22 13.65 0.46
C TYR A 97 2.48 14.64 -0.71
N PRO A 98 3.38 15.62 -0.54
CA PRO A 98 3.78 16.51 -1.62
C PRO A 98 4.79 15.82 -2.54
N PHE A 99 4.39 15.52 -3.77
CA PHE A 99 5.26 14.88 -4.76
C PHE A 99 6.28 15.84 -5.38
N GLY A 100 6.12 17.16 -5.20
CA GLY A 100 7.08 18.14 -5.69
C GLY A 100 6.55 19.58 -5.70
N PRO A 101 7.36 20.53 -6.21
CA PRO A 101 6.95 21.91 -6.42
C PRO A 101 5.88 22.03 -7.51
N GLU A 102 5.18 23.16 -7.53
CA GLU A 102 4.16 23.44 -8.52
C GLU A 102 4.75 23.44 -9.93
N ILE A 103 4.15 22.67 -10.84
CA ILE A 103 4.58 22.59 -12.22
C ILE A 103 3.68 23.49 -13.06
N HIS A 104 4.27 24.49 -13.69
CA HIS A 104 3.60 25.31 -14.69
C HIS A 104 3.72 24.64 -16.06
N LEU A 105 2.64 24.01 -16.53
CA LEU A 105 2.58 23.47 -17.89
C LEU A 105 1.92 24.47 -18.85
N PRO A 106 2.52 24.76 -20.01
CA PRO A 106 2.03 25.78 -20.95
C PRO A 106 0.65 25.47 -21.55
N VAL A 107 0.18 24.21 -21.49
CA VAL A 107 -1.12 23.78 -22.04
C VAL A 107 -2.18 23.57 -20.94
N LEU A 108 -1.77 23.34 -19.69
CA LEU A 108 -2.66 22.88 -18.61
C LEU A 108 -2.73 23.82 -17.39
N GLY A 109 -1.91 24.88 -17.34
CA GLY A 109 -1.82 25.79 -16.20
C GLY A 109 -0.90 25.28 -15.09
N THR A 110 -1.06 25.87 -13.89
CA THR A 110 -0.37 25.46 -12.66
C THR A 110 -0.95 24.19 -12.09
N ILE A 111 -0.13 23.15 -11.97
CA ILE A 111 -0.49 21.89 -11.32
C ILE A 111 0.20 21.82 -9.97
N HIS A 112 -0.59 21.77 -8.90
CA HIS A 112 -0.10 21.43 -7.58
C HIS A 112 0.10 19.91 -7.51
N LEU A 113 1.32 19.45 -7.21
CA LEU A 113 1.67 18.03 -7.07
C LEU A 113 1.26 17.45 -5.69
N VAL A 114 0.09 17.83 -5.20
CA VAL A 114 -0.50 17.40 -3.92
C VAL A 114 -1.98 17.13 -4.15
N ILE A 115 -2.51 16.03 -3.62
CA ILE A 115 -3.93 15.67 -3.78
C ILE A 115 -4.81 16.54 -2.87
N ALA A 116 -4.50 16.61 -1.57
CA ALA A 116 -5.20 17.49 -0.64
C ALA A 116 -4.23 18.24 0.28
N ARG A 117 -4.44 19.55 0.40
CA ARG A 117 -3.70 20.43 1.32
C ARG A 117 -4.65 20.89 2.42
N PHE A 118 -4.30 20.58 3.67
CA PHE A 118 -5.01 21.07 4.84
C PHE A 118 -4.03 21.21 6.00
N ASP A 119 -4.28 22.17 6.89
CA ASP A 119 -3.32 22.55 7.95
C ASP A 119 -3.07 21.41 8.96
N VAL A 120 -4.03 20.49 9.08
CA VAL A 120 -4.05 19.37 10.02
C VAL A 120 -3.44 18.09 9.42
N ALA A 121 -2.67 18.22 8.32
CA ALA A 121 -2.01 17.15 7.58
C ALA A 121 -1.28 16.13 8.47
N LEU A 122 -0.48 16.61 9.43
CA LEU A 122 0.30 15.74 10.31
C LEU A 122 -0.60 14.90 11.23
N LEU A 123 -1.61 15.51 11.85
CA LEU A 123 -2.54 14.80 12.73
C LEU A 123 -3.39 13.79 11.95
N TYR A 124 -3.74 14.11 10.70
CA TYR A 124 -4.40 13.15 9.82
C TYR A 124 -3.54 11.91 9.57
N VAL A 125 -2.25 12.08 9.22
CA VAL A 125 -1.35 10.94 9.00
C VAL A 125 -1.24 10.08 10.26
N LEU A 126 -1.05 10.70 11.43
CA LEU A 126 -1.00 10.00 12.71
C LEU A 126 -2.31 9.26 13.04
N GLY A 127 -3.45 9.87 12.74
CA GLY A 127 -4.76 9.24 12.94
C GLY A 127 -4.95 8.02 12.03
N VAL A 128 -4.63 8.17 10.74
CA VAL A 128 -4.78 7.10 9.75
C VAL A 128 -3.84 5.92 10.03
N THR A 129 -2.58 6.17 10.38
CA THR A 129 -1.62 5.11 10.72
C THR A 129 -2.03 4.36 11.98
N SER A 130 -2.58 5.07 12.99
CA SER A 130 -3.12 4.45 14.20
C SER A 130 -4.28 3.48 13.88
N VAL A 131 -5.16 3.85 12.95
CA VAL A 131 -6.25 2.96 12.48
C VAL A 131 -5.69 1.71 11.77
N GLY A 132 -4.59 1.85 11.02
CA GLY A 132 -3.94 0.72 10.34
C GLY A 132 -3.52 -0.41 11.29
N VAL A 133 -3.10 -0.10 12.51
CA VAL A 133 -2.69 -1.10 13.53
C VAL A 133 -3.87 -1.99 13.96
N TYR A 134 -5.09 -1.44 14.00
CA TYR A 134 -6.28 -2.24 14.28
C TYR A 134 -6.55 -3.29 13.21
N GLY A 135 -6.23 -3.02 11.94
CA GLY A 135 -6.34 -4.01 10.87
C GLY A 135 -5.52 -5.27 11.16
N ILE A 136 -4.30 -5.10 11.70
CA ILE A 136 -3.39 -6.20 12.05
C ILE A 136 -3.91 -6.99 13.26
N ALA A 137 -4.39 -6.30 14.30
CA ALA A 137 -4.98 -6.94 15.48
C ALA A 137 -6.24 -7.76 15.10
N LEU A 138 -7.13 -7.17 14.30
CA LEU A 138 -8.37 -7.80 13.85
C LEU A 138 -8.11 -8.99 12.92
N ALA A 139 -7.06 -8.94 12.08
CA ALA A 139 -6.65 -10.09 11.27
C ALA A 139 -6.21 -11.27 12.15
N GLY A 140 -5.41 -11.01 13.18
CA GLY A 140 -4.98 -12.02 14.14
C GLY A 140 -6.15 -12.66 14.88
N TRP A 141 -7.07 -11.86 15.39
CA TRP A 141 -8.24 -12.32 16.14
C TRP A 141 -9.28 -13.06 15.27
N SER A 142 -9.63 -12.50 14.10
CA SER A 142 -10.65 -13.07 13.21
C SER A 142 -10.29 -14.43 12.64
N SER A 143 -8.99 -14.77 12.58
CA SER A 143 -8.51 -16.07 12.12
C SER A 143 -8.88 -17.26 13.03
N ASN A 144 -9.35 -16.98 14.26
CA ASN A 144 -9.70 -17.98 15.28
C ASN A 144 -8.62 -19.06 15.52
N ASN A 145 -7.35 -18.66 15.43
CA ASN A 145 -6.20 -19.48 15.73
C ASN A 145 -5.32 -18.80 16.79
N LYS A 146 -5.06 -19.49 17.90
CA LYS A 146 -4.21 -18.98 19.00
C LYS A 146 -2.81 -18.58 18.53
N TYR A 147 -2.26 -19.26 17.53
CA TYR A 147 -0.95 -18.94 16.97
C TYR A 147 -0.93 -17.56 16.27
N SER A 148 -1.87 -17.35 15.36
CA SER A 148 -2.04 -16.07 14.65
C SER A 148 -2.43 -14.93 15.61
N LEU A 149 -3.24 -15.22 16.63
CA LEU A 149 -3.61 -14.24 17.66
C LEU A 149 -2.38 -13.75 18.45
N MET A 150 -1.51 -14.65 18.90
CA MET A 150 -0.28 -14.26 19.60
C MET A 150 0.65 -13.42 18.71
N GLY A 151 0.75 -13.77 17.42
CA GLY A 151 1.50 -12.98 16.44
C GLY A 151 0.93 -11.57 16.26
N GLY A 152 -0.39 -11.46 16.10
CA GLY A 152 -1.10 -10.19 15.98
C GLY A 152 -0.97 -9.30 17.22
N LEU A 153 -1.07 -9.87 18.42
CA LEU A 153 -0.89 -9.11 19.66
C LEU A 153 0.52 -8.55 19.80
N ARG A 154 1.55 -9.32 19.41
CA ARG A 154 2.95 -8.86 19.46
C ARG A 154 3.22 -7.73 18.47
N SER A 155 2.76 -7.88 17.23
CA SER A 155 2.95 -6.84 16.21
C SER A 155 2.18 -5.57 16.57
N SER A 156 0.94 -5.67 17.04
CA SER A 156 0.17 -4.51 17.49
C SER A 156 0.82 -3.81 18.69
N ALA A 157 1.30 -4.56 19.69
CA ALA A 157 2.01 -3.97 20.83
C ALA A 157 3.27 -3.21 20.40
N GLN A 158 4.05 -3.78 19.47
CA GLN A 158 5.22 -3.11 18.92
C GLN A 158 4.83 -1.83 18.16
N MET A 159 3.88 -1.90 17.22
CA MET A 159 3.51 -0.74 16.40
C MET A 159 2.81 0.38 17.17
N ILE A 160 2.17 0.09 18.31
CA ILE A 160 1.59 1.14 19.17
C ILE A 160 2.69 1.82 20.00
N SER A 161 3.77 1.08 20.31
CA SER A 161 4.84 1.59 21.17
C SER A 161 5.83 2.51 20.44
N TYR A 162 5.94 2.39 19.11
CA TYR A 162 6.84 3.17 18.24
C TYR A 162 6.04 4.11 17.35
#